data_AF-K0JT57-F1
#
_entry.id   AF-K0JT57-F1
#
_cell.length_a   1.000
_cell.length_b   1.000
_cell.length_c   1.000
_cell.angle_alpha   90.00
_cell.angle_beta   90.00
_cell.angle_gamma   90.00
#
_symmetry.space_group_name_H-M   'P 1'
#
loop_
_entity.id
_entity.type
_entity.pdbx_description
1 polymer ?
#
loop_
_entity_poly.entity_id
_entity_poly.type
_entity_poly.pdbx_seq_one_letter_code
_entity_poly.pdbx_strand_id
1 'polypeptide(L)'
;MHETAEDLKWLQRLLDDSYAVAGRHLRSVVTPERRLGAAGVVAELGAMRVMALATTTAAGEPRVGPVDGLFFRGRLHFGSGADSLRFRHIRARRPGTAG
;
A
#
# COMPACT_ATOMS: atom_id res chain seq x y z
N MET A 1 10.82 -16.79 -1.50
CA MET A 1 10.57 -15.64 -0.59
C MET A 1 11.80 -14.75 -0.66
N HIS A 2 11.63 -13.47 -0.99
CA HIS A 2 12.76 -12.51 -1.09
C HIS A 2 12.96 -11.72 0.21
N GLU A 3 11.97 -11.79 1.10
CA GLU A 3 11.90 -11.11 2.38
C GLU A 3 12.83 -11.77 3.39
N THR A 4 13.59 -10.94 4.07
CA THR A 4 14.35 -11.35 5.26
C THR A 4 13.44 -11.35 6.50
N ALA A 5 13.90 -11.99 7.57
CA ALA A 5 13.19 -11.96 8.85
C ALA A 5 12.96 -10.52 9.36
N GLU A 6 13.91 -9.61 9.13
CA GLU A 6 13.77 -8.20 9.51
C GLU A 6 12.72 -7.46 8.66
N ASP A 7 12.63 -7.78 7.36
CA ASP A 7 11.58 -7.20 6.51
C ASP A 7 10.18 -7.65 6.99
N LEU A 8 10.03 -8.92 7.39
CA LEU A 8 8.77 -9.45 7.94
C LEU A 8 8.39 -8.79 9.27
N LYS A 9 9.37 -8.61 10.19
CA LYS A 9 9.13 -7.91 11.46
C LYS A 9 8.72 -6.46 11.23
N TRP A 10 9.40 -5.77 10.31
CA TRP A 10 9.05 -4.39 9.97
C TRP A 10 7.64 -4.29 9.37
N LEU A 11 7.31 -5.17 8.41
CA LEU A 11 5.98 -5.19 7.80
C LEU A 11 4.90 -5.52 8.83
N GLN A 12 5.15 -6.45 9.75
CA GLN A 12 4.19 -6.79 10.79
C GLN A 12 3.90 -5.59 11.69
N ARG A 13 4.94 -4.87 12.14
CA ARG A 13 4.76 -3.63 12.92
C ARG A 13 3.94 -2.59 12.14
N LEU A 14 4.26 -2.37 10.86
CA LEU A 14 3.50 -1.44 10.02
C LEU A 14 2.02 -1.81 9.93
N LEU A 15 1.70 -3.09 9.75
CA LEU A 15 0.32 -3.58 9.68
C LEU A 15 -0.40 -3.39 11.02
N ASP A 16 0.27 -3.67 12.14
CA ASP A 16 -0.30 -3.51 13.48
C ASP A 16 -0.53 -2.03 13.83
N ASP A 17 0.44 -1.15 13.54
CA ASP A 17 0.32 0.30 13.78
C ASP A 17 -0.82 0.90 12.95
N SER A 18 -0.92 0.54 11.66
CA SER A 18 -2.01 0.96 10.76
C SER A 18 -3.38 0.49 11.27
N TYR A 19 -3.46 -0.75 11.75
CA TYR A 19 -4.69 -1.31 12.28
C TYR A 19 -5.12 -0.63 13.59
N ALA A 20 -4.17 -0.28 14.45
CA ALA A 20 -4.44 0.37 15.74
C ALA A 20 -5.14 1.74 15.56
N VAL A 21 -4.76 2.50 14.53
CA VAL A 21 -5.35 3.82 14.23
C VAL A 21 -6.58 3.75 13.31
N ALA A 22 -6.96 2.57 12.82
CA ALA A 22 -8.08 2.40 11.90
C ALA A 22 -9.43 2.82 12.52
N GLY A 23 -10.28 3.49 11.73
CA GLY A 23 -11.64 3.83 12.13
C GLY A 23 -12.52 2.60 12.37
N ARG A 24 -13.62 2.77 13.12
CA ARG A 24 -14.57 1.68 13.47
C ARG A 24 -15.04 0.88 12.26
N HIS A 25 -15.38 1.56 11.16
CA HIS A 25 -15.87 0.90 9.96
C HIS A 25 -14.82 -0.05 9.35
N LEU A 26 -13.57 0.42 9.19
CA LEU A 26 -12.50 -0.42 8.65
C LEU A 26 -12.25 -1.64 9.54
N ARG A 27 -12.25 -1.47 10.87
CA ARG A 27 -12.09 -2.58 11.83
C ARG A 27 -13.25 -3.58 11.81
N SER A 28 -14.47 -3.15 11.47
CA SER A 28 -15.59 -4.09 11.28
C SER A 28 -15.48 -4.95 10.02
N VAL A 29 -14.73 -4.48 9.01
CA VAL A 29 -14.49 -5.23 7.76
C VAL A 29 -13.25 -6.12 7.88
N VAL A 30 -12.17 -5.55 8.41
CA VAL A 30 -10.87 -6.22 8.61
C VAL A 30 -10.79 -6.66 10.08
N THR A 31 -11.52 -7.72 10.44
CA THR A 31 -11.51 -8.22 11.84
C THR A 31 -10.17 -8.88 12.18
N PRO A 32 -9.83 -9.08 13.47
CA PRO A 32 -8.61 -9.77 13.87
C PRO A 32 -8.43 -11.16 13.23
N GLU A 33 -9.53 -11.86 12.97
CA GLU A 33 -9.57 -13.20 12.37
C GLU A 33 -9.45 -13.16 10.84
N ARG A 34 -9.83 -12.03 10.22
CA ARG A 34 -9.83 -11.84 8.76
C ARG A 34 -8.62 -11.07 8.25
N ARG A 35 -7.82 -10.46 9.13
CA ARG A 35 -6.62 -9.71 8.75
C ARG A 35 -5.44 -10.65 8.51
N LEU A 36 -4.65 -10.35 7.48
CA LEU A 36 -3.40 -11.06 7.21
C LEU A 36 -2.26 -10.47 8.05
N GLY A 37 -1.42 -11.35 8.60
CA GLY A 37 -0.09 -10.97 9.09
C GLY A 37 0.92 -10.80 7.95
N ALA A 38 2.13 -10.34 8.27
CA ALA A 38 3.17 -10.06 7.27
C ALA A 38 3.45 -11.24 6.32
N ALA A 39 3.54 -12.46 6.85
CA ALA A 39 3.76 -13.66 6.03
C ALA A 39 2.58 -13.93 5.08
N GLY A 40 1.34 -13.71 5.54
CA GLY A 40 0.15 -13.86 4.70
C GLY A 40 0.08 -12.81 3.59
N VAL A 41 0.45 -11.57 3.90
CA VAL A 41 0.53 -10.50 2.89
C VAL A 41 1.57 -10.82 1.81
N VAL A 42 2.76 -11.28 2.20
CA VAL A 42 3.83 -11.68 1.26
C VAL A 42 3.36 -12.83 0.37
N ALA A 43 2.70 -13.82 0.95
CA ALA A 43 2.18 -14.97 0.21
C ALA A 43 1.09 -14.56 -0.81
N GLU A 44 0.18 -13.65 -0.41
CA GLU A 44 -0.95 -13.23 -1.24
C GLU A 44 -0.54 -12.27 -2.37
N LEU A 45 0.34 -11.32 -2.09
CA LEU A 45 0.77 -10.34 -3.10
C LEU A 45 1.73 -10.94 -4.13
N GLY A 46 2.52 -11.95 -3.76
CA GLY A 46 3.55 -12.50 -4.64
C GLY A 46 4.57 -11.43 -5.06
N ALA A 47 5.29 -11.66 -6.16
CA ALA A 47 6.31 -10.71 -6.64
C ALA A 47 5.73 -9.58 -7.51
N MET A 48 4.84 -9.89 -8.47
CA MET A 48 4.31 -8.92 -9.43
C MET A 48 2.79 -8.93 -9.48
N ARG A 49 2.17 -7.74 -9.52
CA ARG A 49 0.71 -7.58 -9.60
C ARG A 49 0.34 -6.31 -10.37
N VAL A 50 -0.73 -6.37 -11.15
CA VAL A 50 -1.40 -5.16 -11.65
C VAL A 50 -2.30 -4.61 -10.56
N MET A 51 -2.25 -3.31 -10.32
CA MET A 51 -3.02 -2.64 -9.27
C MET A 51 -3.75 -1.42 -9.80
N ALA A 52 -4.90 -1.10 -9.21
CA ALA A 52 -5.57 0.17 -9.45
C ALA A 52 -5.06 1.21 -8.44
N LEU A 53 -4.26 2.18 -8.91
CA LEU A 53 -3.75 3.25 -8.06
C LEU A 53 -4.74 4.42 -8.05
N ALA A 54 -5.31 4.69 -6.89
CA ALA A 54 -6.19 5.84 -6.65
C ALA A 54 -5.40 7.01 -6.05
N THR A 55 -5.50 8.18 -6.68
CA THR A 55 -4.88 9.45 -6.22
C THR A 55 -5.90 10.57 -6.30
N THR A 56 -5.61 11.72 -5.70
CA THR A 56 -6.41 12.93 -5.84
C THR A 56 -5.62 14.05 -6.50
N THR A 57 -6.28 14.86 -7.33
CA THR A 57 -5.71 16.10 -7.85
C THR A 57 -5.54 17.12 -6.72
N ALA A 58 -4.90 18.27 -7.01
CA ALA A 58 -4.80 19.36 -6.03
C ALA A 58 -6.19 19.80 -5.52
N ALA A 59 -7.18 19.85 -6.42
CA ALA A 59 -8.58 20.19 -6.13
C ALA A 59 -9.38 19.06 -5.46
N GLY A 60 -8.77 17.91 -5.15
CA GLY A 60 -9.43 16.78 -4.48
C GLY A 60 -10.18 15.84 -5.41
N GLU A 61 -10.10 16.02 -6.73
CA GLU A 61 -10.77 15.15 -7.69
C GLU A 61 -10.10 13.76 -7.70
N PRO A 62 -10.88 12.66 -7.60
CA PRO A 62 -10.32 11.31 -7.64
C PRO A 62 -9.83 10.94 -9.03
N ARG A 63 -8.66 10.29 -9.11
CA ARG A 63 -8.05 9.74 -10.33
C ARG A 63 -7.61 8.31 -10.07
N VAL A 64 -8.10 7.36 -10.85
CA VAL A 64 -7.75 5.94 -10.74
C VAL A 64 -7.18 5.46 -12.07
N GLY A 65 -6.11 4.66 -12.01
CA GLY A 65 -5.55 4.02 -13.21
C GLY A 65 -4.70 2.79 -12.88
N PRO A 66 -4.52 1.87 -13.84
CA PRO A 66 -3.71 0.68 -13.65
C PRO A 66 -2.23 1.02 -13.56
N VAL A 67 -1.51 0.31 -12.70
CA VAL A 67 -0.04 0.33 -12.59
C VAL A 67 0.48 -1.09 -12.40
N ASP A 68 1.68 -1.35 -12.92
CA ASP A 68 2.43 -2.57 -12.59
C ASP A 68 3.15 -2.38 -11.26
N GLY A 69 2.89 -3.30 -10.33
CA GLY A 69 3.47 -3.34 -9.00
C GLY A 69 4.47 -4.48 -8.84
N LEU A 70 5.56 -4.19 -8.14
CA LEU A 70 6.53 -5.13 -7.60
C LEU A 70 6.42 -5.07 -6.07
N PHE A 71 6.09 -6.19 -5.44
CA PHE A 71 6.19 -6.33 -4.00
C PHE A 71 7.52 -6.98 -3.65
N PHE A 72 8.36 -6.26 -2.91
CA PHE A 72 9.71 -6.68 -2.60
C PHE A 72 10.11 -6.18 -1.22
N ARG A 73 10.59 -7.09 -0.35
CA ARG A 73 11.08 -6.74 0.99
C ARG A 73 10.04 -5.97 1.82
N GLY A 74 8.80 -6.42 1.74
CA GLY A 74 7.66 -5.81 2.45
C GLY A 74 7.20 -4.45 1.89
N ARG A 75 7.74 -4.01 0.75
CA ARG A 75 7.41 -2.72 0.13
C ARG A 75 6.79 -2.92 -1.23
N LEU A 76 5.79 -2.08 -1.51
CA LEU A 76 5.17 -2.01 -2.82
C LEU A 76 5.84 -0.92 -3.65
N HIS A 77 6.45 -1.34 -4.75
CA HIS A 77 7.05 -0.48 -5.76
C HIS A 77 6.15 -0.49 -6.98
N PHE A 78 5.91 0.66 -7.61
CA PHE A 78 5.20 0.69 -8.89
C PHE A 78 5.85 1.72 -9.80
N GLY A 79 5.97 1.38 -11.08
CA GLY A 79 6.49 2.25 -12.11
C GLY A 79 5.36 3.07 -12.74
N SER A 80 5.70 4.25 -13.23
CA SER A 80 4.91 4.97 -14.23
C SER A 80 5.88 5.80 -15.07
N GLY A 81 5.57 6.04 -16.35
CA GLY A 81 6.38 6.91 -17.21
C GLY A 81 6.56 8.31 -16.61
N ALA A 82 7.76 8.89 -16.78
CA ALA A 82 8.20 10.13 -16.15
C ALA A 82 7.28 11.34 -16.42
N ASP A 83 6.64 11.38 -17.58
CA ASP A 83 5.73 12.47 -18.00
C ASP A 83 4.26 12.23 -17.62
N SER A 84 3.97 11.17 -16.85
CA SER A 84 2.59 10.90 -16.48
C SER A 84 2.06 11.98 -15.54
N LEU A 85 0.90 12.56 -15.89
CA LEU A 85 0.11 13.45 -15.04
C LEU A 85 -0.10 12.88 -13.62
N ARG A 86 -0.09 11.55 -13.46
CA ARG A 86 -0.18 10.83 -12.19
C ARG A 86 1.02 11.08 -11.26
N PHE A 87 2.24 11.09 -11.79
CA PHE A 87 3.44 11.39 -10.98
C PHE A 87 3.47 12.84 -10.52
N ARG A 88 2.94 13.76 -11.33
CA ARG A 88 2.76 15.17 -10.92
C ARG A 88 1.80 15.29 -9.72
N HIS A 89 0.72 14.51 -9.69
CA HIS A 89 -0.20 14.50 -8.53
C HIS A 89 0.44 13.88 -7.28
N ILE A 90 1.15 12.76 -7.42
CA ILE A 90 1.85 12.10 -6.29
C ILE A 90 2.99 12.97 -5.75
N ARG A 91 3.73 13.69 -6.60
CA ARG A 91 4.77 14.62 -6.14
C ARG A 91 4.19 15.85 -5.44
N ALA A 92 3.02 16.32 -5.88
CA ALA A 92 2.34 17.47 -5.26
C ALA A 92 1.68 17.13 -3.92
N ARG A 93 1.30 15.86 -3.71
CA ARG A 93 0.81 15.33 -2.44
C ARG A 93 1.65 14.13 -2.03
N ARG A 94 2.62 14.32 -1.11
CA ARG A 94 3.20 13.17 -0.40
C ARG A 94 2.03 12.31 0.12
N PRO A 95 2.02 10.98 -0.09
CA PRO A 95 1.00 10.14 0.49
C PRO A 95 0.95 10.42 1.99
N GLY A 96 -0.24 10.73 2.50
CA GLY A 96 -0.42 11.27 3.85
C GLY A 96 0.26 10.38 4.87
N THR A 97 1.27 10.92 5.56
CA THR A 97 1.68 10.43 6.86
C THR A 97 0.50 10.68 7.79
N ALA A 98 -0.05 9.62 8.38
CA ALA A 98 -0.99 9.75 9.49
C ALA A 98 -0.37 10.69 10.54
N GLY A 99 -1.09 11.77 10.85
CA GLY A 99 -0.81 12.64 11.99
C GLY A 99 -1.68 12.26 13.17
#